data_AF-A0A1W6CMC3-F1
#
_entry.id   AF-A0A1W6CMC3-F1
#
_cell.length_a   1.000
_cell.length_b   1.000
_cell.length_c   1.000
_cell.angle_alpha   90.00
_cell.angle_beta   90.00
_cell.angle_gamma   90.00
#
_symmetry.space_group_name_H-M   'P 1'
#
loop_
_entity.id
_entity.type
_entity.pdbx_description
1 polymer ?
#
loop_
_entity_poly.entity_id
_entity_poly.type
_entity_poly.pdbx_seq_one_letter_code
_entity_poly.pdbx_strand_id
1 'polypeptide(L)'
;MTDDTTILPPRSLDAVRELFQGKRIAFTAVVGEDGFGLGVALEGEPGYWPIPEHLATGDWEEMNRAAGAINRHLGLSDDDAIRIVTSSMRAQNARNRA
;
A
#
# COMPACT_ATOMS: atom_id res chain seq x y z
N MET A 1 18.34 -7.47 -19.81
CA MET A 1 18.00 -7.82 -18.43
C MET A 1 17.89 -6.50 -17.67
N THR A 2 16.74 -5.83 -17.79
CA THR A 2 16.47 -4.61 -17.04
C THR A 2 15.90 -5.05 -15.71
N ASP A 3 16.64 -4.80 -14.63
CA ASP A 3 16.11 -4.85 -13.27
C ASP A 3 15.08 -3.73 -13.12
N ASP A 4 13.85 -4.01 -13.59
CA ASP A 4 12.70 -3.11 -13.56
C ASP A 4 11.92 -3.26 -12.24
N THR A 5 12.65 -3.41 -11.12
CA THR A 5 12.09 -3.61 -9.78
C THR A 5 11.69 -2.29 -9.11
N THR A 6 11.77 -1.16 -9.80
CA THR A 6 11.42 0.15 -9.25
C THR A 6 9.96 0.47 -9.54
N ILE A 7 9.07 -0.23 -8.85
CA ILE A 7 7.61 -0.12 -8.96
C ILE A 7 7.10 1.24 -8.45
N LEU A 8 7.90 1.91 -7.61
CA LEU A 8 7.76 3.29 -7.18
C LEU A 8 9.13 3.96 -7.29
N PRO A 9 9.29 5.08 -8.03
CA PRO A 9 10.57 5.78 -8.06
C PRO A 9 10.95 6.19 -6.63
N PRO A 10 12.24 6.15 -6.25
CA PRO A 10 12.67 6.38 -4.86
C PRO A 10 12.11 7.66 -4.23
N ARG A 11 11.99 8.73 -5.03
CA ARG A 11 11.40 10.01 -4.60
C ARG A 11 9.94 9.90 -4.17
N SER A 12 9.15 9.06 -4.83
CA SER A 12 7.73 8.86 -4.48
C SER A 12 7.59 8.01 -3.21
N LEU A 13 8.51 7.08 -2.97
CA LEU A 13 8.53 6.32 -1.72
C LEU A 13 8.90 7.19 -0.51
N ASP A 14 9.91 8.04 -0.65
CA ASP A 14 10.30 8.99 0.40
C ASP A 14 9.17 9.98 0.71
N ALA A 15 8.48 10.50 -0.32
CA ALA A 15 7.33 11.37 -0.15
C ALA A 15 6.18 10.69 0.62
N VAL A 16 5.90 9.41 0.34
CA VAL A 16 4.89 8.64 1.09
C VAL A 16 5.30 8.45 2.55
N ARG A 17 6.58 8.18 2.82
CA ARG A 17 7.09 8.05 4.19
C ARG A 17 7.07 9.36 4.95
N GLU A 18 7.36 10.47 4.28
CA GLU A 18 7.28 11.81 4.85
C GLU A 18 5.83 12.20 5.16
N LEU A 19 4.91 11.93 4.23
CA LEU A 19 3.47 12.19 4.43
C LEU A 19 2.89 11.44 5.62
N PHE A 20 3.36 10.21 5.87
CA PHE A 20 2.92 9.37 6.99
C PHE A 20 3.99 9.20 8.06
N GLN A 21 4.83 10.21 8.27
CA GLN A 21 5.91 10.16 9.24
C GLN A 21 5.38 9.80 10.64
N GLY A 22 6.07 8.85 11.30
CA GLY A 22 5.70 8.37 12.63
C GLY A 22 4.59 7.32 12.63
N LYS A 23 4.02 6.95 11.48
CA LYS A 23 3.03 5.88 11.36
C LYS A 23 3.64 4.59 10.83
N ARG A 24 3.10 3.46 11.27
CA ARG A 24 3.39 2.15 10.65
C ARG A 24 2.51 1.99 9.42
N ILE A 25 3.15 1.89 8.26
CA ILE A 25 2.49 1.79 6.96
C ILE A 25 2.79 0.45 6.31
N ALA A 26 1.87 -0.04 5.47
CA ALA A 26 2.09 -1.13 4.54
C ALA A 26 1.42 -0.81 3.21
N PHE A 27 2.04 -1.21 2.12
CA PHE A 27 1.48 -1.10 0.78
C PHE A 27 0.54 -2.28 0.51
N THR A 28 -0.54 -2.04 -0.23
CA THR A 28 -1.51 -3.06 -0.64
C THR A 28 -2.08 -2.70 -2.01
N ALA A 29 -2.54 -3.70 -2.75
CA ALA A 29 -3.36 -3.47 -3.92
C ALA A 29 -4.71 -2.85 -3.47
N VAL A 30 -5.19 -1.87 -4.23
CA VAL A 30 -6.49 -1.21 -4.03
C VAL A 30 -7.26 -1.15 -5.34
N VAL A 31 -8.58 -1.06 -5.23
CA VAL A 31 -9.48 -0.87 -6.37
C VAL A 31 -9.84 0.61 -6.44
N GLY A 32 -9.62 1.23 -7.60
CA GLY A 32 -10.07 2.57 -7.95
C GLY A 32 -11.15 2.53 -9.03
N GLU A 33 -11.61 3.71 -9.45
CA GLU A 33 -12.63 3.87 -10.49
C GLU A 33 -12.16 3.31 -11.85
N ASP A 34 -10.88 3.53 -12.19
CA ASP A 34 -10.29 3.17 -13.48
C ASP A 34 -9.57 1.80 -13.47
N GLY A 35 -9.59 1.05 -12.36
CA GLY A 35 -8.95 -0.25 -12.25
C GLY A 35 -8.22 -0.49 -10.93
N PHE A 36 -7.15 -1.29 -10.98
CA PHE A 36 -6.34 -1.62 -9.80
C PHE A 36 -5.12 -0.69 -9.71
N GLY A 37 -4.66 -0.47 -8.48
CA GLY A 37 -3.40 0.23 -8.23
C GLY A 37 -2.82 -0.05 -6.86
N LEU A 38 -1.82 0.74 -6.49
CA LEU A 38 -1.22 0.71 -5.15
C LEU A 38 -1.91 1.70 -4.22
N GLY A 39 -2.09 1.28 -2.97
CA GLY A 39 -2.51 2.12 -1.87
C GLY A 39 -1.70 1.83 -0.62
N VAL A 40 -1.84 2.73 0.35
CA VAL A 40 -1.16 2.66 1.65
C VAL A 40 -2.19 2.37 2.74
N ALA A 41 -1.96 1.32 3.51
CA ALA A 41 -2.65 1.04 4.76
C ALA A 41 -1.85 1.61 5.93
N LEU A 42 -2.54 2.32 6.83
CA LEU A 42 -1.97 2.84 8.06
C LEU A 42 -2.45 1.98 9.23
N GLU A 43 -1.54 1.57 10.11
CA GLU A 43 -1.88 0.70 11.23
C GLU A 43 -2.95 1.34 12.13
N GLY A 44 -4.12 0.70 12.23
CA GLY A 44 -5.22 1.14 13.08
C GLY A 44 -6.08 2.27 12.50
N GLU A 45 -5.73 2.82 11.33
CA GLU A 45 -6.53 3.87 10.70
C GLU A 45 -7.50 3.31 9.66
N PRO A 46 -8.72 3.85 9.58
CA PRO A 46 -9.76 3.30 8.72
C PRO A 46 -9.50 3.58 7.23
N GLY A 47 -9.37 2.50 6.47
CA GLY A 47 -9.34 2.52 5.01
C GLY A 47 -7.94 2.71 4.43
N TYR A 48 -7.87 2.67 3.11
CA TYR A 48 -6.63 2.75 2.35
C TYR A 48 -6.49 4.10 1.66
N TRP A 49 -5.25 4.56 1.52
CA TRP A 49 -4.89 5.79 0.84
C TRP A 49 -4.34 5.45 -0.55
N PRO A 50 -5.14 5.61 -1.63
CA PRO A 50 -4.68 5.30 -2.98
C PRO A 50 -3.51 6.20 -3.38
N ILE A 51 -2.56 5.68 -4.16
CA ILE A 51 -1.47 6.46 -4.74
C ILE A 51 -1.83 6.74 -6.20
N PRO A 52 -2.22 7.97 -6.56
CA PRO A 52 -2.81 8.26 -7.87
C PRO A 52 -1.96 7.86 -9.06
N GLU A 53 -0.64 8.05 -8.97
CA GLU A 53 0.32 7.71 -10.03
C GLU A 53 0.39 6.20 -10.34
N HIS A 54 -0.15 5.35 -9.47
CA HIS A 54 -0.15 3.89 -9.61
C HIS A 54 -1.54 3.31 -9.85
N LEU A 55 -2.59 4.13 -9.89
CA LEU A 55 -3.92 3.68 -10.28
C LEU A 55 -3.95 3.43 -11.79
N ALA A 56 -4.41 2.24 -12.19
CA ALA A 56 -4.50 1.73 -13.56
C ALA A 56 -3.16 1.38 -14.26
N THR A 57 -2.14 0.96 -13.50
CA THR A 57 -0.85 0.47 -14.07
C THR A 57 -0.73 -1.05 -14.19
N GLY A 58 -1.75 -1.83 -13.82
CA GLY A 58 -1.72 -3.30 -13.93
C GLY A 58 -2.98 -4.00 -13.41
N ASP A 59 -2.93 -5.33 -13.31
CA ASP A 59 -3.98 -6.15 -12.71
C ASP A 59 -3.79 -6.35 -11.19
N TRP A 60 -4.77 -6.99 -10.54
CA TRP A 60 -4.74 -7.21 -9.10
C TRP A 60 -3.49 -7.99 -8.64
N GLU A 61 -3.06 -9.00 -9.38
CA GLU A 61 -1.91 -9.82 -9.00
C GLU A 61 -0.60 -9.02 -9.12
N GLU A 62 -0.48 -8.25 -10.19
CA GLU A 62 0.64 -7.36 -10.43
C GLU A 62 0.77 -6.34 -9.28
N MET A 63 -0.34 -5.71 -8.89
CA MET A 63 -0.35 -4.75 -7.79
C MET A 63 -0.05 -5.39 -6.42
N ASN A 64 -0.44 -6.65 -6.20
CA ASN A 64 -0.06 -7.37 -4.99
C ASN A 64 1.43 -7.72 -4.96
N ARG A 65 1.99 -8.20 -6.08
CA ARG A 65 3.44 -8.45 -6.19
C ARG A 65 4.23 -7.17 -5.96
N ALA A 66 3.76 -6.07 -6.54
CA ALA A 66 4.27 -4.73 -6.36
C ALA A 66 4.30 -4.29 -4.91
N ALA A 67 3.15 -4.31 -4.24
CA ALA A 67 3.00 -3.99 -2.83
C ALA A 67 3.95 -4.83 -1.96
N GLY A 68 4.02 -6.15 -2.21
CA GLY A 68 4.92 -7.05 -1.49
C GLY A 68 6.40 -6.70 -1.68
N ALA A 69 6.82 -6.37 -2.90
CA ALA A 69 8.20 -5.96 -3.17
C ALA A 69 8.58 -4.68 -2.41
N ILE A 70 7.68 -3.68 -2.39
CA ILE A 70 7.88 -2.42 -1.66
C ILE A 70 7.92 -2.66 -0.16
N ASN A 71 7.00 -3.45 0.38
CA ASN A 71 6.96 -3.78 1.81
C ASN A 71 8.27 -4.44 2.27
N ARG A 72 8.79 -5.40 1.48
CA ARG A 72 10.09 -6.02 1.77
C ARG A 72 11.25 -5.02 1.67
N HIS A 73 11.23 -4.12 0.69
CA HIS A 73 12.23 -3.05 0.59
C HIS A 73 12.21 -2.12 1.81
N LEU A 74 11.03 -1.91 2.42
CA LEU A 74 10.86 -1.17 3.66
C LEU A 74 11.20 -1.98 4.93
N GLY A 75 11.64 -3.24 4.78
CA GLY A 75 12.01 -4.11 5.89
C GLY A 75 10.82 -4.74 6.62
N LEU A 76 9.62 -4.70 6.03
CA LEU A 76 8.46 -5.41 6.56
C LEU A 76 8.50 -6.88 6.14
N SER A 77 8.20 -7.76 7.09
CA SER A 77 7.82 -9.13 6.79
C SER A 77 6.43 -9.16 6.13
N ASP A 78 6.13 -10.22 5.38
CA ASP A 78 4.80 -10.40 4.80
C ASP A 78 3.72 -10.45 5.92
N ASP A 79 4.02 -11.09 7.06
CA ASP A 79 3.13 -11.13 8.23
C ASP A 79 2.88 -9.74 8.83
N ASP A 80 3.92 -8.90 8.95
CA ASP A 80 3.78 -7.52 9.44
C ASP A 80 2.91 -6.68 8.49
N ALA A 81 3.13 -6.80 7.18
CA ALA A 81 2.36 -6.09 6.18
C ALA A 81 0.87 -6.50 6.25
N ILE A 82 0.59 -7.81 6.31
CA ILE A 82 -0.77 -8.35 6.47
C ILE A 82 -1.42 -7.83 7.75
N ARG A 83 -0.67 -7.77 8.86
CA ARG A 83 -1.16 -7.26 10.14
C ARG A 83 -1.59 -5.80 10.05
N ILE A 84 -0.80 -4.95 9.40
CA ILE A 84 -1.11 -3.53 9.22
C ILE A 84 -2.35 -3.35 8.32
N VAL A 85 -2.38 -4.03 7.16
CA VAL A 85 -3.52 -3.98 6.22
C VAL A 85 -4.81 -4.45 6.91
N THR A 86 -4.74 -5.58 7.62
CA THR A 86 -5.91 -6.14 8.33
C THR A 86 -6.39 -5.21 9.45
N SER A 87 -5.47 -4.56 10.17
CA SER A 87 -5.79 -3.57 11.20
C SER A 87 -6.58 -2.40 10.61
N SER A 88 -6.12 -1.86 9.48
CA SER A 88 -6.80 -0.77 8.78
C SER A 88 -8.20 -1.16 8.30
N MET A 89 -8.36 -2.36 7.73
CA MET A 89 -9.65 -2.91 7.33
C MET A 89 -10.61 -3.06 8.52
N ARG A 90 -10.12 -3.56 9.67
CA ARG A 90 -10.93 -3.68 10.90
C ARG A 90 -11.40 -2.32 11.39
N ALA A 91 -10.53 -1.32 11.40
CA ALA A 91 -10.88 0.05 11.78
C ALA A 91 -11.97 0.63 10.85
N GLN A 92 -11.85 0.41 9.54
CA GLN A 92 -12.86 0.81 8.56
C GLN A 92 -14.22 0.16 8.82
N ASN A 93 -14.22 -1.15 9.09
CA ASN A 93 -15.45 -1.90 9.39
C ASN A 93 -16.11 -1.42 10.69
N ALA A 94 -15.32 -1.08 11.71
CA ALA A 94 -15.84 -0.50 12.94
C ALA A 94 -16.47 0.88 12.69
N ARG A 95 -15.81 1.73 11.89
CA ARG A 95 -16.34 3.05 11.51
C ARG A 95 -17.68 2.97 10.77
N ASN A 96 -17.83 2.00 9.87
CA ASN A 96 -19.06 1.83 9.09
C ASN A 96 -20.25 1.28 9.91
N ARG A 97 -20.00 0.79 11.12
CA ARG A 97 -21.02 0.25 12.03
C ARG A 97 -21.49 1.26 13.09
N ALA A 98 -20.76 2.36 13.26
CA ALA A 98 -21.09 3.46 14.16
C ALA A 98 -22.00 4.46 13.45
#